data_AF-H1KV94-F1
#
_entry.id   AF-H1KV94-F1
#
_cell.length_a   1.000
_cell.length_b   1.000
_cell.length_c   1.000
_cell.angle_alpha   90.00
_cell.angle_beta   90.00
_cell.angle_gamma   90.00
#
_symmetry.space_group_name_H-M   'P 1'
#
loop_
_entity.id
_entity.type
_entity.pdbx_description
1 polymer ?
#
loop_
_entity_poly.entity_id
_entity_poly.type
_entity_poly.pdbx_seq_one_letter_code
_entity_poly.pdbx_strand_id
1 'polypeptide(L)'
;MTPADLAPAGRLLSGSDEEWKRPLARMLGAMHPDGPRESLDPRGVDRWASGAREIPGWVGPAVARLLRDLADSLELEAAAARAVAVRVAAG
;
A
#
# COMPACT_ATOMS: atom_id res chain seq x y z
N MET A 1 10.35 10.59 -0.36
CA MET A 1 10.17 9.28 0.28
C MET A 1 11.53 8.75 0.66
N THR A 2 11.64 8.22 1.85
CA THR A 2 12.86 7.62 2.41
C THR A 2 12.65 6.11 2.60
N PRO A 3 13.73 5.32 2.77
CA PRO A 3 13.62 3.92 3.15
C PRO A 3 12.74 3.68 4.39
N ALA A 4 12.78 4.60 5.35
CA ALA A 4 11.98 4.53 6.58
C ALA A 4 10.47 4.63 6.33
N ASP A 5 10.04 5.26 5.23
CA ASP A 5 8.61 5.40 4.89
C ASP A 5 8.04 4.13 4.24
N LEU A 6 8.87 3.29 3.62
CA LEU A 6 8.41 2.13 2.83
C LEU A 6 7.76 1.05 3.69
N ALA A 7 8.35 0.74 4.85
CA ALA A 7 7.80 -0.32 5.70
C ALA A 7 6.43 0.08 6.29
N PRO A 8 6.25 1.26 6.91
CA PRO A 8 4.92 1.71 7.34
C PRO A 8 3.89 1.73 6.20
N ALA A 9 4.26 2.30 5.05
CA ALA A 9 3.36 2.37 3.90
C ALA A 9 2.98 0.98 3.38
N GLY A 10 3.97 0.10 3.23
CA GLY A 10 3.76 -1.27 2.77
C GLY A 10 2.82 -2.05 3.69
N ARG A 11 2.99 -1.93 5.01
CA ARG A 11 2.16 -2.62 6.01
C ARG A 11 0.71 -2.16 5.99
N LEU A 12 0.49 -0.85 5.86
CA LEU A 12 -0.85 -0.29 5.70
C LEU A 12 -1.52 -0.83 4.43
N LEU A 13 -0.79 -0.86 3.32
CA LEU A 13 -1.30 -1.30 2.02
C LEU A 13 -1.53 -2.81 1.91
N SER A 14 -0.74 -3.62 2.63
CA SER A 14 -0.87 -5.08 2.63
C SER A 14 -1.82 -5.61 3.69
N GLY A 15 -2.10 -4.83 4.75
CA GLY A 15 -2.74 -5.33 5.97
C GLY A 15 -1.89 -6.36 6.72
N SER A 16 -0.58 -6.44 6.45
CA SER A 16 0.34 -7.43 7.03
C SER A 16 1.66 -6.80 7.45
N ASP A 17 2.03 -7.00 8.71
CA ASP A 17 3.29 -6.51 9.28
C ASP A 17 4.52 -7.22 8.73
N GLU A 18 4.40 -8.51 8.43
CA GLU A 18 5.52 -9.38 8.06
C GLU A 18 5.66 -9.53 6.54
N GLU A 19 4.52 -9.59 5.82
CA GLU A 19 4.49 -9.96 4.40
C GLU A 19 4.24 -8.78 3.46
N TRP A 20 4.54 -7.55 3.86
CA TRP A 20 4.19 -6.34 3.09
C TRP A 20 4.94 -6.17 1.75
N LYS A 21 6.13 -6.76 1.60
CA LYS A 21 7.01 -6.51 0.43
C LYS A 21 6.43 -7.05 -0.88
N ARG A 22 5.83 -8.25 -0.87
CA ARG A 22 5.26 -8.88 -2.08
C ARG A 22 3.98 -8.17 -2.55
N PRO A 23 2.99 -7.88 -1.69
CA PRO A 23 1.83 -7.07 -2.05
C PRO A 23 2.23 -5.70 -2.59
N LEU A 24 3.18 -5.02 -1.93
CA LEU A 24 3.65 -3.71 -2.40
C LEU A 24 4.29 -3.81 -3.79
N ALA A 25 5.12 -4.84 -4.04
CA ALA A 25 5.72 -5.07 -5.36
C ALA A 25 4.66 -5.27 -6.46
N ARG A 26 3.57 -5.98 -6.15
CA ARG A 26 2.42 -6.18 -7.06
C ARG A 26 1.69 -4.87 -7.35
N MET A 27 1.35 -4.12 -6.32
CA MET A 27 0.65 -2.83 -6.45
C MET A 27 1.49 -1.82 -7.26
N LEU A 28 2.79 -1.74 -6.99
CA LEU A 28 3.71 -0.89 -7.75
C LEU A 28 3.92 -1.39 -9.19
N GLY A 29 3.87 -2.70 -9.42
CA GLY A 29 3.92 -3.29 -10.77
C GLY A 29 2.81 -2.75 -11.67
N ALA A 30 1.59 -2.68 -11.16
CA ALA A 30 0.44 -2.14 -11.90
C ALA A 30 0.57 -0.65 -12.25
N MET A 31 1.39 0.09 -11.49
CA MET A 31 1.61 1.54 -11.66
C MET A 31 2.93 1.88 -12.37
N HIS A 32 3.63 0.90 -12.93
CA HIS A 32 4.96 1.11 -13.48
C HIS A 32 4.93 2.10 -14.67
N PRO A 33 5.88 3.07 -14.74
CA PRO A 33 5.86 4.15 -15.74
C PRO A 33 5.98 3.65 -17.18
N ASP A 34 6.75 2.58 -17.41
CA ASP A 34 6.89 1.95 -18.75
C ASP A 34 5.71 1.04 -19.14
N GLY A 35 4.61 1.10 -18.39
CA GLY A 35 3.42 0.27 -18.58
C GLY A 35 3.19 -0.73 -17.46
N PRO A 36 1.91 -1.10 -17.17
CA PRO A 36 1.56 -2.01 -16.09
C PRO A 36 2.24 -3.38 -16.20
N ARG A 37 2.64 -3.92 -15.06
CA ARG A 37 3.23 -5.26 -14.91
C ARG A 37 2.51 -6.00 -13.79
N GLU A 38 2.52 -7.33 -13.85
CA GLU A 38 1.94 -8.16 -12.79
C GLU A 38 2.58 -7.86 -11.43
N SER A 39 3.91 -7.73 -11.37
CA SER A 39 4.64 -7.35 -10.16
C SER A 39 6.03 -6.81 -10.50
N LEU A 40 6.60 -6.03 -9.58
CA LEU A 40 8.04 -5.81 -9.52
C LEU A 40 8.75 -7.02 -8.87
N ASP A 41 10.08 -7.10 -9.01
CA ASP A 41 10.89 -8.02 -8.22
C ASP A 41 10.82 -7.62 -6.73
N PRO A 42 10.33 -8.49 -5.83
CA PRO A 42 10.27 -8.20 -4.39
C PRO A 42 11.64 -7.91 -3.76
N ARG A 43 12.73 -8.43 -4.34
CA ARG A 43 14.11 -8.09 -3.90
C ARG A 43 14.45 -6.62 -4.17
N GLY A 44 13.79 -6.00 -5.13
CA GLY A 44 13.89 -4.56 -5.36
C GLY A 44 13.35 -3.77 -4.15
N VAL A 45 12.14 -4.13 -3.70
CA VAL A 45 11.51 -3.52 -2.53
C VAL A 45 12.34 -3.75 -1.27
N ASP A 46 12.92 -4.93 -1.11
CA ASP A 46 13.81 -5.25 0.01
C ASP A 46 15.06 -4.35 0.05
N ARG A 47 15.71 -4.15 -1.10
CA ARG A 47 16.87 -3.26 -1.21
C ARG A 47 16.52 -1.79 -1.00
N TRP A 48 15.32 -1.37 -1.40
CA TRP A 48 14.83 -0.02 -1.12
C TRP A 48 14.60 0.21 0.37
N ALA A 49 13.95 -0.75 1.04
CA ALA A 49 13.63 -0.66 2.46
C ALA A 49 14.87 -0.65 3.36
N SER A 50 15.89 -1.42 2.98
CA SER A 50 17.18 -1.46 3.69
C SER A 50 18.11 -0.30 3.36
N GLY A 51 17.77 0.52 2.35
CA GLY A 51 18.66 1.57 1.83
C GLY A 51 19.83 1.03 0.98
N ALA A 52 19.89 -0.28 0.72
CA ALA A 52 20.90 -0.90 -0.14
C ALA A 52 20.75 -0.49 -1.63
N ARG A 53 19.61 0.09 -2.02
CA ARG A 53 19.39 0.69 -3.34
C ARG A 53 18.50 1.91 -3.21
N GLU A 54 18.79 2.94 -4.01
CA GLU A 54 17.92 4.11 -4.12
C GLU A 54 16.51 3.75 -4.58
N ILE A 55 15.55 4.48 -4.03
CA ILE A 55 14.14 4.38 -4.39
C ILE A 55 13.93 5.14 -5.71
N PRO A 56 13.40 4.51 -6.78
CA PRO A 56 13.09 5.23 -8.01
C PRO A 56 12.10 6.38 -7.75
N GLY A 57 12.33 7.52 -8.41
CA GLY A 57 11.56 8.75 -8.15
C GLY A 57 10.03 8.62 -8.32
N TRP A 58 9.56 7.69 -9.14
CA TRP A 58 8.13 7.43 -9.36
C TRP A 58 7.45 6.65 -8.22
N VAL A 59 8.20 5.90 -7.41
CA VAL A 59 7.65 5.07 -6.32
C VAL A 59 7.03 5.97 -5.24
N GLY A 60 7.67 7.11 -4.96
CA GLY A 60 7.16 8.14 -4.05
C GLY A 60 5.70 8.52 -4.31
N PRO A 61 5.42 9.15 -5.46
CA PRO A 61 4.06 9.50 -5.88
C PRO A 61 3.10 8.30 -5.99
N ALA A 62 3.57 7.13 -6.44
CA ALA A 62 2.74 5.94 -6.57
C ALA A 62 2.22 5.44 -5.22
N VAL A 63 3.10 5.27 -4.23
CA VAL A 63 2.70 4.87 -2.86
C VAL A 63 1.80 5.93 -2.23
N ALA A 64 2.08 7.21 -2.42
CA ALA A 64 1.24 8.28 -1.89
C ALA A 64 -0.19 8.22 -2.47
N ARG A 65 -0.34 7.85 -3.75
CA ARG A 65 -1.65 7.60 -4.35
C ARG A 65 -2.33 6.38 -3.72
N LEU A 66 -1.63 5.24 -3.66
CA LEU A 66 -2.18 4.01 -3.07
C LEU A 66 -2.66 4.22 -1.63
N LEU A 67 -1.92 4.99 -0.82
CA LEU A 67 -2.30 5.29 0.56
C LEU A 67 -3.54 6.20 0.65
N ARG A 68 -3.71 7.15 -0.26
CA ARG A 68 -4.95 7.95 -0.33
C ARG A 68 -6.14 7.09 -0.75
N ASP A 69 -5.98 6.27 -1.78
CA ASP A 69 -7.02 5.36 -2.25
C ASP A 69 -7.44 4.36 -1.14
N LEU A 70 -6.47 3.90 -0.33
CA LEU A 70 -6.72 3.09 0.87
C LEU A 70 -7.50 3.88 1.94
N ALA A 71 -7.09 5.11 2.25
CA ALA A 71 -7.77 5.94 3.25
C ALA A 71 -9.23 6.18 2.88
N ASP A 72 -9.50 6.55 1.62
CA ASP A 72 -10.86 6.76 1.12
C ASP A 72 -11.71 5.48 1.25
N SER A 73 -11.12 4.31 0.97
CA SER A 73 -11.81 3.02 1.09
C SER A 73 -12.12 2.67 2.56
N LEU A 74 -11.18 2.93 3.48
CA LEU A 74 -11.37 2.71 4.91
C LEU A 74 -12.43 3.63 5.51
N GLU A 75 -12.53 4.88 5.04
CA GLU A 75 -13.60 5.80 5.45
C GLU A 75 -14.99 5.29 5.04
N LEU A 76 -15.11 4.75 3.82
CA LEU A 76 -16.35 4.14 3.33
C LEU A 76 -16.72 2.88 4.14
N GLU A 77 -15.74 2.01 4.41
CA GLU A 77 -15.95 0.81 5.24
C GLU A 77 -16.36 1.17 6.67
N ALA A 78 -15.74 2.19 7.27
CA ALA A 78 -16.10 2.67 8.59
C ALA A 78 -17.54 3.21 8.63
N ALA A 79 -17.96 3.95 7.60
CA ALA A 79 -19.33 4.43 7.49
C ALA A 79 -20.34 3.27 7.36
N ALA A 80 -20.03 2.28 6.52
CA ALA A 80 -20.86 1.09 6.34
C ALA A 80 -20.99 0.27 7.65
N ALA A 81 -19.89 0.06 8.36
CA ALA A 81 -19.86 -0.66 9.62
C ALA A 81 -20.74 0.02 10.69
N ARG A 82 -20.67 1.35 10.81
CA ARG A 82 -21.52 2.13 11.71
C ARG A 82 -23.00 1.98 11.37
N ALA A 83 -23.36 2.02 10.09
CA ALA A 83 -24.75 1.83 9.66
C ALA A 83 -25.28 0.42 9.99
N VAL A 84 -24.46 -0.61 9.82
CA VAL A 84 -24.80 -1.98 10.23
C VAL A 84 -24.98 -2.07 11.74
N ALA A 85 -24.07 -1.50 12.53
CA ALA A 85 -24.13 -1.53 13.99
C ALA A 85 -25.43 -0.92 14.54
N VAL A 86 -25.89 0.20 13.97
CA VAL A 86 -27.18 0.82 14.35
C VAL A 86 -28.35 -0.12 14.11
N ARG A 87 -28.39 -0.80 12.95
CA ARG A 87 -29.46 -1.76 12.64
C ARG A 87 -29.45 -2.97 13.56
N VAL A 88 -28.27 -3.50 13.87
CA VAL A 88 -28.11 -4.66 14.77
C VAL A 88 -28.52 -4.32 16.20
N ALA A 89 -28.22 -3.11 16.68
CA ALA A 89 -28.59 -2.69 18.04
C ALA A 89 -30.09 -2.38 18.23
N ALA A 90 -30.81 -2.13 17.13
CA ALA A 90 -32.24 -1.79 17.15
C ALA A 90 -33.18 -3.00 16.93
N GLY A 91 -32.63 -4.17 16.58
CA GLY A 91 -33.35 -5.43 16.41
C GLY A 91 -33.17 -6.33 17.61
#